data_AF-A0A9N9WJ85-F1
#
_entry.id   AF-A0A9N9WJ85-F1
#
_cell.length_a   1.000
_cell.length_b   1.000
_cell.length_c   1.000
_cell.angle_alpha   90.00
_cell.angle_beta   90.00
_cell.angle_gamma   90.00
#
_symmetry.space_group_name_H-M   'P 1'
#
loop_
_entity.id
_entity.type
_entity.pdbx_description
1 polymer ?
#
loop_
_entity_poly.entity_id
_entity_poly.type
_entity_poly.pdbx_seq_one_letter_code
_entity_poly.pdbx_strand_id
1 'polypeptide(L)'
;MDNLASNVSITDVRSTLNTHFSILNSLSAMIIEEIDLIVNSILFAKQNVLHPHIISPKEIYHELTSNIKILKHKEFPVRLTLEDIHILIDISTLNIFYMNFKLVFVLNIPLVTSQEYELYHVLPLPIPHTFQDLTYALVQPTKRYLGITTNRHSYVQFNNLDQCKKLSREHFICQDLNEYSAMSNPSCESLLITSFKRVT
;
A
#
# COMPACT_ATOMS: atom_id res chain seq x y z
N MET A 1 71.28 1.63 -35.84
CA MET A 1 70.63 2.13 -34.60
C MET A 1 69.12 2.21 -34.87
N ASP A 2 68.51 1.12 -35.35
CA ASP A 2 67.24 1.18 -36.11
C ASP A 2 66.19 0.15 -35.64
N ASN A 3 66.07 -0.06 -34.33
CA ASN A 3 65.10 -1.03 -33.77
C ASN A 3 64.12 -0.41 -32.76
N LEU A 4 64.10 0.92 -32.63
CA LEU A 4 63.23 1.62 -31.68
C LEU A 4 61.99 2.23 -32.34
N ALA A 5 62.06 2.63 -33.62
CA ALA A 5 60.96 3.33 -34.30
C ALA A 5 59.81 2.40 -34.75
N SER A 6 60.08 1.11 -35.05
CA SER A 6 59.02 0.16 -35.43
C SER A 6 58.22 -0.34 -34.22
N ASN A 7 58.88 -0.52 -33.08
CA ASN A 7 58.25 -1.02 -31.85
C ASN A 7 57.27 -0.01 -31.24
N VAL A 8 57.54 1.30 -31.37
CA VAL A 8 56.64 2.36 -30.88
C VAL A 8 55.28 2.32 -31.60
N SER A 9 55.25 2.09 -32.91
CA SER A 9 53.99 1.99 -33.66
C SER A 9 53.15 0.76 -33.29
N ILE A 10 53.81 -0.38 -32.99
CA ILE A 10 53.13 -1.64 -32.63
C ILE A 10 52.58 -1.57 -31.21
N THR A 11 53.31 -0.94 -30.28
CA THR A 11 52.84 -0.72 -28.91
C THR A 11 51.67 0.26 -28.86
N ASP A 12 51.69 1.29 -29.69
CA ASP A 12 50.58 2.25 -29.79
C ASP A 12 49.32 1.60 -30.37
N VAL A 13 49.45 0.83 -31.46
CA VAL A 13 48.33 0.06 -32.03
C VAL A 13 47.78 -0.95 -31.02
N ARG A 14 48.64 -1.66 -30.29
CA ARG A 14 48.22 -2.61 -29.24
C ARG A 14 47.51 -1.89 -28.08
N SER A 15 48.02 -0.74 -27.67
CA SER A 15 47.40 0.10 -26.64
C SER A 15 46.00 0.54 -27.07
N THR A 16 45.86 1.08 -28.29
CA THR A 16 44.57 1.52 -28.86
C THR A 16 43.58 0.36 -28.97
N LEU A 17 44.01 -0.81 -29.43
CA LEU A 17 43.16 -2.02 -29.49
C LEU A 17 42.68 -2.45 -28.10
N ASN A 18 43.56 -2.45 -27.10
CA ASN A 18 43.19 -2.76 -25.73
C ASN A 18 42.19 -1.74 -25.17
N THR A 19 42.37 -0.44 -25.48
CA THR A 19 41.41 0.60 -25.08
C THR A 19 40.04 0.36 -25.70
N HIS A 20 39.96 0.08 -27.00
CA HIS A 20 38.68 -0.23 -27.65
C HIS A 20 38.03 -1.49 -27.10
N PHE A 21 38.81 -2.54 -26.82
CA PHE A 21 38.28 -3.76 -26.20
C PHE A 21 37.74 -3.51 -24.79
N SER A 22 38.43 -2.71 -23.98
CA SER A 22 37.95 -2.29 -22.65
C SER A 22 36.66 -1.48 -22.74
N ILE A 23 36.54 -0.58 -23.71
CA ILE A 23 35.30 0.19 -23.95
C ILE A 23 34.16 -0.75 -24.33
N LEU A 24 34.38 -1.69 -25.24
CA LEU A 24 33.35 -2.67 -25.65
C LEU A 24 32.88 -3.53 -24.48
N ASN A 25 33.80 -3.99 -23.64
CA ASN A 25 33.45 -4.76 -22.44
C ASN A 25 32.64 -3.93 -21.45
N SER A 26 33.02 -2.66 -21.27
CA SER A 26 32.28 -1.74 -20.40
C SER A 26 30.86 -1.48 -20.92
N LEU A 27 30.70 -1.26 -22.23
CA LEU A 27 29.37 -1.08 -22.85
C LEU A 27 28.51 -2.36 -22.73
N SER A 28 29.10 -3.53 -22.96
CA SER A 28 28.41 -4.80 -22.79
C SER A 28 27.92 -4.98 -21.35
N ALA A 29 28.77 -4.67 -20.37
CA ALA A 29 28.40 -4.74 -18.95
C ALA A 29 27.25 -3.78 -18.61
N MET A 30 27.28 -2.53 -19.13
CA MET A 30 26.19 -1.57 -18.92
C MET A 30 24.86 -2.06 -19.49
N ILE A 31 24.86 -2.63 -20.71
CA ILE A 31 23.65 -3.17 -21.34
C ILE A 31 23.09 -4.34 -20.52
N ILE A 32 23.96 -5.23 -20.04
CA ILE A 32 23.54 -6.35 -19.20
C ILE A 32 22.90 -5.84 -17.90
N GLU A 33 23.52 -4.86 -17.24
CA GLU A 33 22.98 -4.25 -16.01
C GLU A 33 21.61 -3.60 -16.25
N GLU A 34 21.44 -2.90 -17.37
CA GLU A 34 20.17 -2.26 -17.71
C GLU A 34 19.06 -3.28 -18.02
N ILE A 35 19.40 -4.39 -18.71
CA ILE A 35 18.48 -5.49 -18.94
C ILE A 35 18.07 -6.13 -17.61
N ASP A 36 19.03 -6.44 -16.74
CA ASP A 36 18.76 -7.01 -15.42
C ASP A 36 17.87 -6.09 -14.58
N LEU A 37 18.12 -4.78 -14.65
CA LEU A 37 17.30 -3.79 -13.97
C LEU A 37 15.85 -3.81 -14.45
N ILE A 38 15.63 -3.84 -15.76
CA ILE A 38 14.28 -3.91 -16.36
C ILE A 38 13.58 -5.19 -15.95
N VAL A 39 14.26 -6.34 -16.03
CA VAL A 39 13.70 -7.65 -15.68
C VAL A 39 13.33 -7.69 -14.20
N ASN A 40 14.24 -7.26 -13.30
CA ASN A 40 14.00 -7.22 -11.87
C ASN A 40 12.87 -6.25 -11.51
N SER A 41 12.82 -5.09 -12.17
CA SER A 41 11.75 -4.10 -12.02
C SER A 41 10.38 -4.68 -12.37
N ILE A 42 10.28 -5.44 -13.46
CA ILE A 42 9.03 -6.12 -13.85
C ILE A 42 8.68 -7.22 -12.85
N LEU A 43 9.67 -8.02 -12.41
CA LEU A 43 9.46 -9.11 -11.47
C LEU A 43 8.95 -8.62 -10.11
N PHE A 44 9.56 -7.59 -9.54
CA PHE A 44 9.09 -7.00 -8.29
C PHE A 44 7.72 -6.37 -8.44
N ALA A 45 7.47 -5.68 -9.55
CA ALA A 45 6.18 -5.03 -9.73
C ALA A 45 5.04 -6.04 -9.95
N LYS A 46 5.32 -7.25 -10.48
CA LYS A 46 4.38 -8.39 -10.46
C LYS A 46 4.05 -8.88 -9.04
N GLN A 47 4.93 -8.64 -8.07
CA GLN A 47 4.72 -8.92 -6.66
C GLN A 47 4.16 -7.71 -5.90
N ASN A 48 3.70 -6.66 -6.61
CA ASN A 48 3.25 -5.39 -6.04
C ASN A 48 4.36 -4.63 -5.26
N VAL A 49 5.63 -4.88 -5.59
CA VAL A 49 6.79 -4.20 -5.01
C VAL A 49 7.39 -3.25 -6.04
N LEU A 50 7.57 -1.98 -5.66
CA LEU A 50 8.17 -0.97 -6.53
C LEU A 50 9.70 -1.04 -6.44
N HIS A 51 10.38 -1.28 -7.56
CA HIS A 51 11.84 -1.27 -7.60
C HIS A 51 12.37 0.17 -7.39
N PRO A 52 13.28 0.43 -6.42
CA PRO A 52 13.71 1.79 -6.07
C PRO A 52 14.38 2.58 -7.20
N HIS A 53 14.94 1.88 -8.18
CA HIS A 53 15.55 2.51 -9.37
C HIS A 53 14.53 3.06 -10.38
N ILE A 54 13.26 2.65 -10.30
CA ILE A 54 12.20 3.23 -11.15
C ILE A 54 11.88 4.64 -10.67
N ILE A 55 11.64 4.76 -9.36
CA ILE A 55 11.38 6.03 -8.68
C ILE A 55 11.70 5.85 -7.19
N SER A 56 12.41 6.82 -6.62
CA SER A 56 12.76 6.82 -5.21
C SER A 56 11.61 7.32 -4.33
N PRO A 57 11.54 6.91 -3.05
CA PRO A 57 10.53 7.42 -2.12
C PRO A 57 10.54 8.96 -1.98
N LYS A 58 11.73 9.59 -2.11
CA LYS A 58 11.88 11.05 -2.06
C LYS A 58 11.22 11.74 -3.26
N GLU A 59 11.36 11.17 -4.45
CA GLU A 59 10.72 11.69 -5.67
C GLU A 59 9.20 11.53 -5.57
N ILE A 60 8.70 10.38 -5.11
CA ILE A 60 7.25 10.20 -4.86
C ILE A 60 6.73 11.26 -3.89
N TYR A 61 7.42 11.45 -2.76
CA TYR A 61 7.03 12.47 -1.78
C TYR A 61 6.97 13.88 -2.40
N HIS A 62 7.96 14.24 -3.22
CA HIS A 62 8.00 15.55 -3.88
C HIS A 62 6.85 15.73 -4.88
N GLU A 63 6.55 14.70 -5.68
CA GLU A 63 5.44 14.72 -6.64
C GLU A 63 4.08 14.83 -5.95
N LEU A 64 3.87 14.07 -4.88
CA LEU A 64 2.61 14.12 -4.12
C LEU A 64 2.41 15.46 -3.43
N THR A 65 3.47 16.02 -2.85
CA THR A 65 3.40 17.30 -2.12
C THR A 65 3.11 18.45 -3.08
N SER A 66 3.74 18.44 -4.26
CA SER A 66 3.55 19.47 -5.29
C SER A 66 2.13 19.46 -5.87
N ASN A 67 1.48 18.30 -5.88
CA ASN A 67 0.15 18.09 -6.47
C ASN A 67 -0.99 17.96 -5.43
N ILE A 68 -0.73 18.21 -4.15
CA ILE A 68 -1.70 17.98 -3.06
C ILE A 68 -3.00 18.76 -3.23
N LYS A 69 -2.96 19.91 -3.91
CA LYS A 69 -4.12 20.77 -4.18
C LYS A 69 -5.18 20.11 -5.08
N ILE A 70 -4.85 19.02 -5.77
CA ILE A 70 -5.77 18.25 -6.60
C ILE A 70 -6.76 17.46 -5.72
N LEU A 71 -6.39 17.19 -4.47
CA LEU A 71 -7.20 16.44 -3.51
C LEU A 71 -8.28 17.37 -2.94
N LYS A 72 -9.53 17.19 -3.38
CA LYS A 72 -10.67 18.02 -2.95
C LYS A 72 -11.10 17.72 -1.51
N HIS A 73 -11.87 16.64 -1.34
CA HIS A 73 -12.46 16.17 -0.07
C HIS A 73 -11.96 14.78 0.29
N LYS A 74 -10.84 14.38 -0.31
CA LYS A 74 -10.19 13.11 -0.03
C LYS A 74 -8.82 13.41 0.51
N GLU A 75 -8.37 12.55 1.41
CA GLU A 75 -7.10 12.71 2.10
C GLU A 75 -6.27 11.45 1.87
N PHE A 76 -4.96 11.60 2.07
CA PHE A 76 -4.11 10.43 2.18
C PHE A 76 -4.42 9.73 3.51
N PRO A 77 -4.37 8.39 3.55
CA PRO A 77 -4.63 7.63 4.76
C PRO A 77 -3.59 7.82 5.86
N VAL A 78 -2.41 8.36 5.50
CA VAL A 78 -1.38 8.79 6.44
C VAL A 78 -0.97 10.21 6.10
N ARG A 79 -0.32 10.86 7.06
CA ARG A 79 0.28 12.17 6.84
C ARG A 79 1.33 12.07 5.75
N LEU A 80 1.32 13.04 4.84
CA LEU A 80 2.31 13.11 3.78
C LEU A 80 3.62 13.67 4.36
N THR A 81 4.44 12.79 4.94
CA THR A 81 5.77 13.06 5.46
C THR A 81 6.79 12.16 4.76
N LEU A 82 8.07 12.52 4.83
CA LEU A 82 9.11 11.65 4.26
C LEU A 82 9.28 10.36 5.09
N GLU A 83 8.99 10.40 6.38
CA GLU A 83 9.01 9.20 7.22
C GLU A 83 7.91 8.21 6.82
N ASP A 84 6.68 8.69 6.56
CA ASP A 84 5.51 7.82 6.34
C ASP A 84 5.27 7.45 4.87
N ILE A 85 6.09 7.96 3.93
CA ILE A 85 5.91 7.71 2.49
C ILE A 85 5.96 6.23 2.13
N HIS A 86 6.75 5.44 2.85
CA HIS A 86 6.85 3.99 2.63
C HIS A 86 5.50 3.30 2.88
N ILE A 87 4.75 3.76 3.89
CA ILE A 87 3.42 3.23 4.21
C ILE A 87 2.47 3.49 3.05
N LEU A 88 2.52 4.67 2.42
CA LEU A 88 1.72 4.98 1.23
C LEU A 88 2.06 4.06 0.06
N ILE A 89 3.35 3.77 -0.15
CA ILE A 89 3.80 2.87 -1.22
C ILE A 89 3.27 1.44 -0.94
N ASP A 90 3.38 0.96 0.29
CA ASP A 90 2.99 -0.41 0.68
C ASP A 90 1.49 -0.67 0.50
N ILE A 91 0.63 0.31 0.81
CA ILE A 91 -0.82 0.18 0.64
C ILE A 91 -1.29 0.43 -0.80
N SER A 92 -0.41 0.91 -1.67
CA SER A 92 -0.73 1.22 -3.07
C SER A 92 -0.74 -0.04 -3.93
N THR A 93 -1.47 0.03 -5.06
CA THR A 93 -1.41 -1.03 -6.07
C THR A 93 -0.56 -0.60 -7.25
N LEU A 94 0.33 -1.48 -7.68
CA LEU A 94 1.24 -1.24 -8.79
C LEU A 94 0.76 -2.00 -10.02
N ASN A 95 0.53 -1.26 -11.10
CA ASN A 95 0.21 -1.83 -12.40
C ASN A 95 1.31 -1.50 -13.40
N ILE A 96 1.57 -2.42 -14.32
CA ILE A 96 2.59 -2.26 -15.35
C ILE A 96 1.95 -2.51 -16.71
N PHE A 97 2.22 -1.62 -17.65
CA PHE A 97 1.79 -1.77 -19.03
C PHE A 97 2.96 -1.53 -19.97
N TYR A 98 2.99 -2.26 -21.07
CA TYR A 98 3.94 -2.01 -22.16
C TYR A 98 3.17 -1.41 -23.34
N MET A 99 3.54 -0.20 -23.73
CA MET A 99 2.89 0.53 -24.82
C MET A 99 3.90 1.44 -25.51
N ASN A 100 3.87 1.49 -26.85
CA ASN A 100 4.71 2.38 -27.65
C ASN A 100 6.22 2.27 -27.32
N PHE A 101 6.72 1.03 -27.18
CA PHE A 101 8.10 0.75 -26.77
C PHE A 101 8.51 1.34 -25.41
N LYS A 102 7.54 1.61 -24.54
CA LYS A 102 7.77 2.11 -23.18
C LYS A 102 7.13 1.17 -22.17
N LEU A 103 7.84 0.97 -21.07
CA LEU A 103 7.32 0.31 -19.88
C LEU A 103 6.77 1.39 -18.95
N VAL A 104 5.47 1.32 -18.65
CA VAL A 104 4.77 2.32 -17.83
C VAL A 104 4.37 1.68 -16.52
N PHE A 105 4.86 2.25 -15.42
CA PHE A 105 4.49 1.89 -14.06
C PHE A 105 3.43 2.87 -13.55
N VAL A 106 2.29 2.34 -13.11
CA VAL A 106 1.18 3.11 -12.57
C VAL A 106 1.02 2.74 -11.11
N LEU A 107 1.41 3.66 -10.22
CA LEU A 107 1.23 3.53 -8.78
C LEU A 107 -0.13 4.13 -8.38
N ASN A 108 -1.08 3.29 -8.03
CA ASN A 108 -2.41 3.69 -7.59
C ASN A 108 -2.44 3.84 -6.07
N ILE A 109 -2.37 5.08 -5.60
CA ILE A 109 -2.41 5.41 -4.19
C ILE A 109 -3.87 5.53 -3.74
N PRO A 110 -4.31 4.77 -2.72
CA PRO A 110 -5.67 4.88 -2.22
C PRO A 110 -5.87 6.22 -1.50
N LEU A 111 -7.00 6.87 -1.78
CA LEU A 111 -7.43 8.07 -1.08
C LEU A 111 -8.64 7.73 -0.20
N VAL A 112 -8.67 8.28 1.01
CA VAL A 112 -9.72 8.03 2.00
C VAL A 112 -10.59 9.26 2.23
N THR A 113 -11.79 9.04 2.74
CA THR A 113 -12.65 10.09 3.28
C THR A 113 -12.27 10.36 4.73
N SER A 114 -12.52 11.57 5.23
CA SER A 114 -12.28 11.93 6.64
C SER A 114 -13.23 11.24 7.64
N GLN A 115 -14.13 10.37 7.18
CA GLN A 115 -15.05 9.63 8.05
C GLN A 115 -14.34 8.44 8.69
N GLU A 116 -14.23 8.46 10.02
CA GLU A 116 -13.64 7.40 10.82
C GLU A 116 -14.72 6.54 11.49
N TYR A 117 -14.37 5.27 11.73
CA TYR A 117 -15.22 4.28 12.38
C TYR A 117 -14.45 3.59 13.50
N GLU A 118 -15.06 3.55 14.68
CA GLU A 118 -14.59 2.72 15.78
C GLU A 118 -15.02 1.27 15.53
N LEU A 119 -14.04 0.38 15.41
CA LEU A 119 -14.27 -1.02 15.05
C LEU A 119 -14.36 -1.89 16.31
N TYR A 120 -15.48 -2.61 16.44
CA TYR A 120 -15.75 -3.55 17.53
C TYR A 120 -15.82 -4.97 17.02
N HIS A 121 -15.21 -5.89 17.76
CA HIS A 121 -15.40 -7.33 17.57
C HIS A 121 -16.54 -7.81 18.47
N VAL A 122 -17.64 -8.24 17.86
CA VAL A 122 -18.85 -8.65 18.54
C VAL A 122 -18.69 -10.10 19.01
N LEU A 123 -18.51 -10.27 20.32
CA LEU A 123 -18.35 -11.58 20.95
C LEU A 123 -19.66 -11.95 21.67
N PRO A 124 -20.34 -13.03 21.27
CA PRO A 124 -21.50 -13.52 21.99
C PRO A 124 -21.06 -14.18 23.30
N LEU A 125 -21.59 -13.69 24.41
CA LEU A 125 -21.33 -14.27 25.74
C LEU A 125 -22.56 -15.08 26.18
N PRO A 126 -22.40 -16.36 26.57
CA PRO A 126 -23.50 -17.15 27.09
C PRO A 126 -23.91 -16.63 28.47
N ILE A 127 -25.21 -16.47 28.67
CA ILE A 127 -25.79 -15.99 29.93
C ILE A 127 -26.60 -17.13 30.54
N PRO A 128 -26.41 -17.48 31.82
CA PRO A 128 -27.21 -18.51 32.47
C PRO A 128 -28.68 -18.06 32.55
N HIS A 129 -29.60 -18.96 32.23
CA HIS A 129 -31.03 -18.65 32.34
C HIS A 129 -31.46 -18.44 33.79
N THR A 130 -30.86 -19.19 34.71
CA THR A 130 -31.09 -19.11 36.16
C THR A 130 -29.78 -19.41 36.88
N PHE A 131 -29.52 -18.80 38.05
CA PHE A 131 -28.26 -18.99 38.80
C PHE A 131 -27.98 -20.45 39.23
N GLN A 132 -28.99 -21.31 39.21
CA GLN A 132 -28.92 -22.70 39.65
C GLN A 132 -28.91 -23.72 38.52
N ASP A 133 -29.21 -23.32 37.28
CA ASP A 133 -29.32 -24.23 36.14
C ASP A 133 -28.06 -24.21 35.26
N LEU A 134 -27.73 -25.36 34.67
CA LEU A 134 -26.63 -25.52 33.68
C LEU A 134 -27.06 -25.11 32.25
N THR A 135 -28.19 -24.43 32.11
CA THR A 135 -28.73 -24.02 30.80
C THR A 135 -28.36 -22.57 30.50
N TYR A 136 -27.72 -22.35 29.35
CA TYR A 136 -27.24 -21.04 28.92
C TYR A 136 -27.97 -20.58 27.67
N ALA A 137 -28.34 -19.30 27.64
CA ALA A 137 -28.82 -18.62 26.45
C ALA A 137 -27.67 -17.85 25.79
N LEU A 138 -27.60 -17.91 24.46
CA LEU A 138 -26.61 -17.20 23.66
C LEU A 138 -27.33 -16.42 22.56
N VAL A 139 -27.08 -15.12 22.49
CA VAL A 139 -27.55 -14.29 21.37
C VAL A 139 -26.45 -14.26 20.31
N GLN A 140 -26.69 -14.92 19.19
CA GLN A 140 -25.73 -14.95 18.09
C GLN A 140 -25.78 -13.61 17.32
N PRO A 141 -24.63 -12.91 17.16
CA PRO A 141 -24.60 -11.67 16.41
C PRO A 141 -24.76 -11.92 14.91
N THR A 142 -25.31 -10.93 14.23
CA THR A 142 -25.55 -10.97 12.79
C THR A 142 -24.23 -10.99 12.02
N LYS A 143 -23.26 -10.23 12.51
CA LYS A 143 -21.94 -10.00 11.92
C LYS A 143 -20.88 -9.97 13.02
N ARG A 144 -19.64 -10.39 12.69
CA ARG A 144 -18.55 -10.47 13.66
C ARG A 144 -17.96 -9.10 14.01
N TYR A 145 -17.95 -8.19 13.05
CA TYR A 145 -17.40 -6.85 13.24
C TYR A 145 -18.47 -5.80 13.03
N LEU A 146 -18.45 -4.77 13.88
CA LEU A 146 -19.30 -3.59 13.79
C LEU A 146 -18.39 -2.36 13.83
N GLY A 147 -18.41 -1.57 12.77
CA GLY A 147 -17.83 -0.23 12.76
C GLY A 147 -18.93 0.79 13.03
N ILE A 148 -18.71 1.73 13.95
CA ILE A 148 -19.64 2.83 14.20
C ILE A 148 -18.90 4.16 14.13
N THR A 149 -19.52 5.17 13.56
CA THR A 149 -18.92 6.50 13.49
C THR A 149 -18.75 7.09 14.89
N THR A 150 -17.78 7.99 15.07
CA THR A 150 -17.53 8.66 16.36
C THR A 150 -18.74 9.44 16.88
N ASN A 151 -19.53 10.02 15.97
CA ASN A 151 -20.80 10.68 16.28
C ASN A 151 -21.98 9.71 16.47
N ARG A 152 -21.75 8.40 16.29
CA ARG A 152 -22.73 7.31 16.42
C ARG A 152 -23.96 7.41 15.53
N HIS A 153 -23.89 8.18 14.45
CA HIS A 153 -25.00 8.35 13.51
C HIS A 153 -25.07 7.24 12.46
N SER A 154 -23.92 6.64 12.12
CA SER A 154 -23.83 5.63 11.09
C SER A 154 -23.02 4.43 11.55
N TYR A 155 -23.32 3.27 10.99
CA TYR A 155 -22.61 2.04 11.25
C TYR A 155 -22.43 1.20 9.99
N VAL A 156 -21.43 0.33 10.04
CA VAL A 156 -21.06 -0.64 9.00
C VAL A 156 -20.83 -1.99 9.68
N GLN A 157 -21.11 -3.10 9.00
CA GLN A 157 -20.93 -4.43 9.59
C GLN A 157 -20.20 -5.38 8.64
N PHE A 158 -19.34 -6.22 9.20
CA PHE A 158 -18.50 -7.14 8.44
C PHE A 158 -18.44 -8.53 9.05
N ASN A 159 -18.25 -9.53 8.19
CA ASN A 159 -17.94 -10.89 8.62
C ASN A 159 -16.43 -11.07 8.88
N ASN A 160 -15.60 -10.45 8.04
CA ASN A 160 -14.15 -10.46 8.08
C ASN A 160 -13.60 -9.10 7.64
N LEU A 161 -12.32 -8.87 7.86
CA LEU A 161 -11.62 -7.64 7.46
C LEU A 161 -10.69 -7.87 6.27
N ASP A 162 -10.80 -9.02 5.59
CA ASP A 162 -9.88 -9.46 4.54
C ASP A 162 -9.87 -8.52 3.32
N GLN A 163 -10.98 -7.81 3.09
CA GLN A 163 -11.13 -6.81 2.02
C GLN A 163 -10.53 -5.45 2.40
N CYS A 164 -10.16 -5.25 3.66
CA CYS A 164 -9.59 -4.00 4.14
C CYS A 164 -8.06 -4.07 4.10
N LYS A 165 -7.43 -2.98 3.65
CA LYS A 165 -5.99 -2.81 3.71
C LYS A 165 -5.58 -2.43 5.11
N LYS A 166 -4.64 -3.18 5.68
CA LYS A 166 -4.07 -2.88 6.99
C LYS A 166 -3.07 -1.74 6.88
N LEU A 167 -3.31 -0.65 7.60
CA LEU A 167 -2.41 0.50 7.63
C LEU A 167 -1.41 0.40 8.79
N SER A 168 -1.90 -0.02 9.95
CA SER A 168 -1.09 -0.23 11.15
C SER A 168 -1.64 -1.41 11.96
N ARG A 169 -1.14 -1.63 13.19
CA ARG A 169 -1.69 -2.69 14.05
C ARG A 169 -3.18 -2.50 14.36
N GLU A 170 -3.64 -1.25 14.41
CA GLU A 170 -4.98 -0.88 14.89
C GLU A 170 -5.84 -0.19 13.83
N HIS A 171 -5.26 0.22 12.70
CA HIS A 171 -5.95 0.97 11.66
C HIS A 171 -6.08 0.18 10.36
N PHE A 172 -7.28 0.22 9.79
CA PHE A 172 -7.64 -0.45 8.55
C PHE A 172 -8.35 0.52 7.61
N ILE A 173 -8.12 0.34 6.32
CA ILE A 173 -8.77 1.11 5.26
C ILE A 173 -9.63 0.15 4.46
N CYS A 174 -10.93 0.40 4.42
CA CYS A 174 -11.88 -0.45 3.71
C CYS A 174 -12.50 0.32 2.54
N GLN A 175 -12.80 -0.39 1.46
CA GLN A 175 -13.52 0.15 0.30
C GLN A 175 -14.95 -0.40 0.28
N ASP A 176 -15.86 0.32 -0.40
CA ASP A 176 -17.22 -0.14 -0.73
C ASP A 176 -18.04 -0.57 0.50
N LEU A 177 -18.03 0.31 1.50
CA LEU A 177 -18.76 0.11 2.75
C LEU A 177 -20.26 0.34 2.55
N ASN A 178 -21.07 -0.65 2.93
CA ASN A 178 -22.51 -0.46 3.09
C ASN A 178 -22.77 0.23 4.43
N GLU A 179 -22.83 1.55 4.39
CA GLU A 179 -23.13 2.39 5.54
C GLU A 179 -24.64 2.47 5.80
N TYR A 180 -25.04 2.25 7.04
CA TYR A 180 -26.42 2.33 7.50
C TYR A 180 -26.55 3.39 8.58
N SER A 181 -27.68 4.11 8.59
CA SER A 181 -27.97 5.05 9.68
C SER A 181 -28.40 4.29 10.93
N ALA A 182 -27.68 4.52 12.03
CA ALA A 182 -28.01 3.97 13.34
C ALA A 182 -29.33 4.52 13.90
N MET A 183 -29.83 5.65 13.39
CA MET A 183 -31.10 6.23 13.83
C MET A 183 -32.30 5.71 13.03
N SER A 184 -32.20 5.65 11.69
CA SER A 184 -33.33 5.28 10.85
C SER A 184 -33.43 3.77 10.60
N ASN A 185 -32.31 3.04 10.67
CA ASN A 185 -32.29 1.59 10.48
C ASN A 185 -31.31 0.93 11.48
N PRO A 186 -31.62 0.97 12.79
CA PRO A 186 -30.75 0.38 13.79
C PRO A 186 -30.70 -1.15 13.71
N SER A 187 -29.51 -1.73 13.76
CA SER A 187 -29.31 -3.14 14.12
C SER A 187 -29.28 -3.33 15.65
N CYS A 188 -29.56 -4.54 16.13
CA CYS A 188 -29.43 -4.88 17.56
C CYS A 188 -28.04 -4.52 18.11
N GLU A 189 -26.98 -4.82 17.37
CA GLU A 189 -25.61 -4.52 17.79
C GLU A 189 -25.34 -3.01 17.82
N SER A 190 -25.87 -2.25 16.85
CA SER A 190 -25.75 -0.79 16.84
C SER A 190 -26.47 -0.15 18.03
N LEU A 191 -27.64 -0.69 18.42
CA LEU A 191 -28.41 -0.24 19.58
C LEU A 191 -27.66 -0.45 20.89
N LEU A 192 -27.00 -1.60 21.07
CA LEU A 192 -26.22 -1.86 22.29
C LEU A 192 -25.17 -0.76 22.56
N ILE A 193 -24.60 -0.18 21.51
CA ILE A 193 -23.58 0.88 21.62
C ILE A 193 -24.23 2.27 21.77
N THR A 194 -25.31 2.54 21.03
CA THR A 194 -25.95 3.87 21.01
C THR A 194 -26.87 4.12 22.21
N SER A 195 -27.55 3.08 22.71
CA SER A 195 -28.58 3.21 23.75
C SER A 195 -28.06 3.12 25.18
N PHE A 196 -26.79 2.75 25.38
CA PHE A 196 -26.14 2.77 26.70
C PHE A 196 -25.93 4.23 27.14
N LYS A 197 -26.97 4.83 27.73
CA LYS A 197 -26.81 6.02 28.58
C LYS A 197 -25.89 5.63 29.73
N ARG A 198 -24.81 6.38 29.94
CA ARG A 198 -24.06 6.31 31.20
C ARG A 198 -25.07 6.55 32.31
N VAL A 199 -25.31 5.53 33.14
CA VAL A 199 -25.96 5.70 34.43
C VAL A 199 -24.98 6.54 35.25
N THR A 200 -25.23 7.85 35.29
CA THR A 200 -24.61 8.80 36.22
C THR A 200 -25.17 8.59 37.61
#